data_AF-A0AAF0VZS0-F1
#
_entry.id   AF-A0AAF0VZS0-F1
#
_cell.length_a   1.000
_cell.length_b   1.000
_cell.length_c   1.000
_cell.angle_alpha   90.00
_cell.angle_beta   90.00
_cell.angle_gamma   90.00
#
_symmetry.space_group_name_H-M   'P 1'
#
loop_
_entity.id
_entity.type
_entity.pdbx_description
1 polymer ?
#
loop_
_entity_poly.entity_id
_entity_poly.type
_entity_poly.pdbx_seq_one_letter_code
_entity_poly.pdbx_strand_id
1 'polypeptide(L)'
;MTISFKIWFLGVEFVASTYRVYSYQTEYSGIKFGLFYVASYLNLLVSSLFVTVLYLGGWNLSLPHIALPFFFEINKAGRVFGTIIGIFITLAKTYLFLFIAITTRWTLPRLRMDQLLNLGWKFLLPISLGNLLLTTSSQLLSL
;
A
#
# COMPACT_ATOMS: atom_id res chain seq x y z
N MET A 1 2.04 -15.86 23.29
CA MET A 1 1.34 -14.55 23.18
C MET A 1 2.17 -13.38 23.74
N THR A 2 3.22 -13.62 24.54
CA THR A 2 4.08 -12.56 25.11
C THR A 2 5.19 -12.06 24.18
N ILE A 3 5.58 -12.87 23.18
CA ILE A 3 6.63 -12.53 22.20
C ILE A 3 6.11 -11.53 21.15
N SER A 4 4.82 -11.56 20.85
CA SER A 4 4.19 -10.67 19.86
C SER A 4 4.10 -9.21 20.31
N PHE A 5 4.02 -8.96 21.63
CA PHE A 5 3.93 -7.60 22.17
C PHE A 5 5.31 -6.94 22.29
N LYS A 6 6.35 -7.72 22.55
CA LYS A 6 7.74 -7.24 22.69
C LYS A 6 8.33 -6.79 21.35
N ILE A 7 7.93 -7.44 20.25
CA ILE A 7 8.28 -7.03 18.88
C ILE A 7 7.57 -5.74 18.45
N TRP A 8 6.39 -5.44 19.00
CA TRP A 8 5.68 -4.18 18.72
C TRP A 8 6.41 -2.96 19.31
N PHE A 9 7.02 -3.11 20.48
CA PHE A 9 7.83 -2.08 21.12
C PHE A 9 9.18 -1.87 20.40
N LEU A 10 9.76 -2.95 19.86
CA LEU A 10 11.02 -2.94 19.10
C LEU A 10 10.88 -2.50 17.63
N GLY A 11 9.68 -2.52 17.05
CA GLY A 11 9.44 -2.04 15.68
C GLY A 11 9.57 -0.51 15.54
N VAL A 12 9.38 0.22 16.63
CA VAL A 12 9.72 1.66 16.74
C VAL A 12 11.24 1.85 16.92
N GLU A 13 11.96 0.85 17.44
CA GLU A 13 13.43 0.85 17.53
C GLU A 13 14.13 0.58 16.18
N PHE A 14 13.37 0.46 15.08
CA PHE A 14 13.96 0.40 13.75
C PHE A 14 14.40 1.78 13.21
N VAL A 15 14.46 2.78 14.09
CA VAL A 15 15.24 4.03 13.95
C VAL A 15 16.44 4.03 14.92
N ALA A 16 16.83 2.88 15.50
CA ALA A 16 17.94 2.78 16.46
C ALA A 16 19.25 2.28 15.83
N SER A 17 19.77 2.90 14.78
CA SER A 17 21.17 2.66 14.42
C SER A 17 21.96 3.93 14.71
N THR A 18 22.92 3.80 15.63
CA THR A 18 24.11 4.64 15.71
C THR A 18 23.92 5.95 16.49
N TYR A 19 23.92 5.86 17.84
CA TYR A 19 24.42 6.84 18.85
C TYR A 19 24.27 8.38 18.67
N ARG A 20 23.49 8.89 17.71
CA ARG A 20 23.31 10.33 17.48
C ARG A 20 22.05 10.71 16.70
N VAL A 21 21.04 9.86 16.53
CA VAL A 21 19.86 10.28 15.74
C VAL A 21 18.55 9.62 16.17
N TYR A 22 18.17 9.79 17.43
CA TYR A 22 16.75 9.75 17.81
C TYR A 22 16.10 11.15 17.77
N SER A 23 16.84 12.17 17.32
CA SER A 23 16.51 13.59 17.51
C SER A 23 15.18 14.04 16.90
N TYR A 24 14.80 13.56 15.71
CA TYR A 24 13.63 14.16 15.03
C TYR A 24 12.28 13.79 15.66
N GLN A 25 12.14 12.64 16.32
CA GLN A 25 10.90 12.30 17.04
C GLN A 25 10.93 12.74 18.50
N THR A 26 12.12 12.75 19.14
CA THR A 26 12.25 13.15 20.55
C THR A 26 12.20 14.67 20.75
N GLU A 27 12.40 15.46 19.69
CA GLU A 27 12.22 16.92 19.72
C GLU A 27 10.75 17.35 19.74
N TYR A 28 9.82 16.52 19.26
CA TYR A 28 8.40 16.83 19.27
C TYR A 28 7.72 16.23 20.50
N SER A 29 7.20 17.09 21.36
CA SER A 29 6.41 16.72 22.53
C SER A 29 4.90 16.96 22.33
N GLY A 30 4.06 16.17 23.01
CA GLY A 30 2.61 16.36 23.09
C GLY A 30 1.85 16.15 21.77
N ILE A 31 1.15 17.18 21.29
CA ILE A 31 0.27 17.12 20.11
C ILE A 31 1.06 16.92 18.81
N LYS A 32 2.26 17.50 18.71
CA LYS A 32 3.11 17.36 17.50
C LYS A 32 3.59 15.93 17.31
N PHE A 33 3.87 15.24 18.41
CA PHE A 33 4.14 13.80 18.42
C PHE A 33 2.93 13.02 17.90
N GLY A 34 1.73 13.27 18.45
CA GLY A 34 0.49 12.62 17.99
C GLY A 34 0.22 12.81 16.49
N LEU A 35 0.39 14.03 15.97
CA LEU A 35 0.23 14.33 14.54
C LEU A 35 1.23 13.56 13.67
N PHE A 36 2.47 13.40 14.12
CA PHE A 36 3.47 12.61 13.41
C PHE A 36 3.05 11.13 13.28
N TYR A 37 2.54 10.53 14.36
CA TYR A 37 2.03 9.15 14.30
C TYR A 37 0.84 9.04 13.34
N VAL A 38 -0.18 9.90 13.51
CA VAL A 38 -1.37 9.88 12.65
C VAL A 38 -0.98 10.06 11.18
N ALA A 39 -0.08 10.99 10.86
CA ALA A 39 0.40 11.21 9.50
C ALA A 39 1.09 9.96 8.91
N SER A 40 1.91 9.26 9.69
CA SER A 40 2.57 8.03 9.21
C SER A 40 1.58 6.90 8.90
N TYR A 41 0.54 6.74 9.72
CA TYR A 41 -0.53 5.76 9.48
C TYR A 41 -1.43 6.15 8.30
N LEU A 42 -1.72 7.45 8.16
CA LEU A 42 -2.46 7.98 7.01
C LEU A 42 -1.68 7.78 5.70
N ASN A 43 -0.37 7.98 5.69
CA ASN A 43 0.45 7.75 4.50
C ASN A 43 0.38 6.28 4.05
N LEU A 44 0.45 5.33 4.99
CA LEU A 44 0.30 3.91 4.69
C LEU A 44 -1.08 3.59 4.10
N LEU A 45 -2.15 4.17 4.67
CA LEU A 45 -3.50 4.02 4.15
C LEU A 45 -3.62 4.57 2.72
N VAL A 46 -3.15 5.79 2.47
CA VAL A 46 -3.21 6.45 1.15
C VAL A 46 -2.38 5.70 0.11
N SER A 47 -1.19 5.21 0.47
CA SER A 47 -0.37 4.40 -0.42
C SER A 47 -1.06 3.09 -0.82
N SER A 48 -1.68 2.39 0.15
CA SER A 48 -2.45 1.16 -0.13
C SER A 48 -3.69 1.41 -1.01
N LEU A 49 -4.36 2.56 -0.84
CA LEU A 49 -5.46 3.00 -1.69
C LEU A 49 -4.96 3.25 -3.12
N PHE A 50 -3.84 3.96 -3.28
CA PHE A 50 -3.28 4.27 -4.58
C PHE A 50 -2.91 3.01 -5.37
N VAL A 51 -2.26 2.04 -4.71
CA VAL A 51 -1.94 0.74 -5.31
C VAL A 51 -3.21 -0.01 -5.73
N THR A 52 -4.25 -0.01 -4.88
CA THR A 52 -5.51 -0.68 -5.19
C THR A 52 -6.23 -0.07 -6.39
N VAL A 53 -6.23 1.26 -6.50
CA VAL A 53 -6.89 1.96 -7.61
C VAL A 53 -6.12 1.77 -8.92
N LEU A 54 -4.79 1.97 -8.92
CA LEU A 54 -3.97 1.90 -10.13
C LEU A 54 -3.84 0.47 -10.68
N TYR A 55 -3.61 -0.52 -9.82
CA TYR A 55 -3.34 -1.89 -10.26
C TYR A 55 -4.59 -2.78 -10.30
N LEU A 56 -5.59 -2.55 -9.44
CA LEU A 56 -6.79 -3.40 -9.38
C LEU A 56 -8.06 -2.72 -9.93
N GLY A 57 -7.91 -1.58 -10.60
CA GLY A 57 -9.01 -0.94 -11.34
C GLY A 57 -10.10 -0.32 -10.47
N GLY A 58 -9.84 -0.15 -9.17
CA GLY A 58 -10.77 0.47 -8.23
C GLY A 58 -12.16 -0.15 -8.31
N TRP A 59 -13.11 0.65 -8.79
CA TRP A 59 -14.55 0.31 -8.87
C TRP A 59 -14.86 -0.72 -9.97
N ASN A 60 -13.98 -0.92 -10.95
CA ASN A 60 -14.23 -1.97 -11.93
C ASN A 60 -13.96 -3.33 -11.29
N LEU A 61 -15.04 -4.08 -11.08
CA LEU A 61 -14.97 -5.52 -10.93
C LEU A 61 -14.41 -6.04 -12.26
N SER A 62 -13.09 -6.19 -12.36
CA SER A 62 -12.41 -6.90 -13.46
C SER A 62 -12.66 -8.42 -13.35
N LEU A 63 -13.92 -8.78 -13.15
CA LEU A 63 -14.47 -10.12 -13.14
C LEU A 63 -15.70 -10.04 -14.03
N PRO A 64 -15.53 -10.12 -15.36
CA PRO A 64 -16.65 -10.03 -16.28
C PRO A 64 -17.56 -11.28 -16.26
N HIS A 65 -17.43 -12.23 -15.31
CA HIS A 65 -18.03 -13.57 -15.42
C HIS A 65 -18.60 -14.18 -14.11
N ILE A 66 -19.05 -13.38 -13.14
CA ILE A 66 -19.91 -13.90 -12.05
C ILE A 66 -21.19 -13.08 -11.98
N ALA A 67 -22.15 -13.47 -12.81
CA ALA A 67 -23.59 -13.63 -12.57
C ALA A 67 -24.39 -12.68 -11.63
N LEU A 68 -23.90 -11.49 -11.28
CA LEU A 68 -24.65 -10.51 -10.49
C LEU A 68 -25.10 -9.23 -11.22
N PRO A 69 -24.53 -8.77 -12.36
CA PRO A 69 -25.01 -7.55 -13.00
C PRO A 69 -26.35 -7.74 -13.73
N PHE A 70 -26.71 -8.99 -14.07
CA PHE A 70 -27.91 -9.28 -14.87
C PHE A 70 -29.23 -9.00 -14.14
N PHE A 71 -29.26 -9.06 -12.80
CA PHE A 71 -30.49 -8.81 -12.01
C PHE A 71 -30.63 -7.35 -11.54
N PHE A 72 -29.53 -6.59 -11.43
CA PHE A 72 -29.50 -5.28 -10.77
C PHE A 72 -29.57 -4.08 -11.73
N GLU A 73 -29.41 -4.26 -13.04
CA GLU A 73 -29.55 -3.19 -14.04
C GLU A 73 -31.00 -2.82 -14.39
N ILE A 74 -31.97 -3.64 -14.00
CA ILE A 74 -33.40 -3.48 -14.39
C ILE A 74 -34.06 -2.29 -13.66
N ASN A 75 -33.50 -1.81 -12.55
CA ASN A 75 -34.08 -0.74 -11.73
C ASN A 75 -33.09 0.41 -11.46
N LYS A 76 -33.57 1.66 -11.45
CA LYS A 76 -32.77 2.85 -11.05
C LYS A 76 -32.19 2.70 -9.63
N ALA A 77 -32.93 2.02 -8.75
CA ALA A 77 -32.46 1.64 -7.41
C ALA A 77 -31.28 0.66 -7.47
N GLY A 78 -31.27 -0.26 -8.43
CA GLY A 78 -30.23 -1.27 -8.54
C GLY A 78 -28.86 -0.72 -8.95
N ARG A 79 -28.82 0.38 -9.71
CA ARG A 79 -27.57 1.10 -10.01
C ARG A 79 -26.90 1.67 -8.74
N VAL A 80 -27.70 2.14 -7.78
CA VAL A 80 -27.20 2.68 -6.51
C VAL A 80 -26.62 1.55 -5.65
N PHE A 81 -27.32 0.42 -5.54
CA PHE A 81 -26.80 -0.76 -4.84
C PHE A 81 -25.52 -1.32 -5.48
N GLY A 82 -25.42 -1.37 -6.81
CA GLY A 82 -24.20 -1.77 -7.51
C GLY A 82 -23.00 -0.86 -7.22
N THR A 83 -23.24 0.45 -7.08
CA THR A 83 -22.23 1.43 -6.68
C THR A 83 -21.71 1.17 -5.26
N ILE A 84 -22.62 0.95 -4.31
CA ILE A 84 -22.28 0.69 -2.90
C ILE A 84 -21.47 -0.60 -2.76
N ILE A 85 -21.85 -1.65 -3.49
CA ILE A 85 -21.14 -2.92 -3.53
C ILE A 85 -19.74 -2.76 -4.14
N GLY A 86 -19.62 -1.96 -5.22
CA GLY A 86 -18.32 -1.63 -5.81
C GLY A 86 -17.38 -0.97 -4.80
N ILE A 87 -17.86 0.05 -4.09
CA ILE A 87 -17.10 0.76 -3.04
C ILE A 87 -16.71 -0.19 -1.89
N PHE A 88 -17.59 -1.10 -1.49
CA PHE A 88 -17.27 -2.07 -0.44
C PHE A 88 -16.14 -3.01 -0.86
N ILE A 89 -16.15 -3.45 -2.12
CA ILE A 89 -15.12 -4.34 -2.69
C ILE A 89 -13.78 -3.61 -2.83
N THR A 90 -13.77 -2.34 -3.22
CA THR A 90 -12.52 -1.55 -3.27
C THR A 90 -11.91 -1.35 -1.88
N LEU A 91 -12.74 -1.07 -0.88
CA LEU A 91 -12.31 -1.00 0.51
C LEU A 91 -11.75 -2.34 0.99
N ALA A 92 -12.43 -3.45 0.71
CA ALA A 92 -11.96 -4.79 1.08
C ALA A 92 -10.59 -5.11 0.45
N LYS A 93 -10.39 -4.79 -0.83
CA LYS A 93 -9.08 -4.93 -1.50
C LYS A 93 -8.01 -4.06 -0.84
N THR A 94 -8.35 -2.82 -0.51
CA THR A 94 -7.44 -1.90 0.18
C THR A 94 -7.01 -2.44 1.54
N TYR A 95 -7.95 -2.98 2.33
CA TYR A 95 -7.63 -3.63 3.61
C TYR A 95 -6.72 -4.84 3.45
N LEU A 96 -6.86 -5.61 2.35
CA LEU A 96 -5.95 -6.71 2.04
C LEU A 96 -4.52 -6.20 1.77
N PHE A 97 -4.35 -5.13 0.99
CA PHE A 97 -3.03 -4.52 0.76
C PHE A 97 -2.44 -3.93 2.04
N LEU A 98 -3.26 -3.29 2.86
CA LEU A 98 -2.85 -2.77 4.16
C LEU A 98 -2.42 -3.91 5.10
N PHE A 99 -3.13 -5.05 5.06
CA PHE A 99 -2.75 -6.25 5.81
C PHE A 99 -1.38 -6.79 5.36
N ILE A 100 -1.11 -6.86 4.05
CA ILE A 100 0.21 -7.24 3.53
C ILE A 100 1.28 -6.25 4.02
N ALA A 101 1.02 -4.94 3.93
CA ALA A 101 1.97 -3.91 4.36
C ALA A 101 2.32 -4.00 5.86
N ILE A 102 1.35 -4.36 6.71
CA ILE A 102 1.58 -4.61 8.13
C ILE A 102 2.38 -5.89 8.32
N THR A 103 2.01 -6.99 7.65
CA THR A 103 2.71 -8.28 7.75
C THR A 103 4.16 -8.18 7.28
N THR A 104 4.45 -7.37 6.25
CA THR A 104 5.83 -7.14 5.76
C THR A 104 6.77 -6.66 6.86
N ARG A 105 6.27 -5.88 7.84
CA ARG A 105 7.07 -5.42 8.99
C ARG A 105 7.59 -6.57 9.85
N TRP A 106 6.93 -7.73 9.82
CA TRP A 106 7.33 -8.93 10.55
C TRP A 106 8.28 -9.83 9.76
N THR A 107 8.38 -9.64 8.44
CA THR A 107 9.15 -10.51 7.54
C THR A 107 10.53 -9.95 7.16
N LEU A 108 10.76 -8.65 7.31
CA LEU A 108 12.00 -8.03 6.87
C LEU A 108 13.05 -8.02 7.99
N PRO A 109 14.16 -8.79 7.86
CA PRO A 109 15.30 -8.69 8.75
C PRO A 109 16.00 -7.33 8.55
N ARG A 110 16.76 -6.90 9.55
CA ARG A 110 17.19 -5.50 9.63
C ARG A 110 18.05 -5.04 8.44
N LEU A 111 17.49 -4.30 7.48
CA LEU A 111 18.22 -3.78 6.31
C LEU A 111 18.95 -2.48 6.63
N ARG A 112 20.23 -2.39 6.24
CA ARG A 112 21.04 -1.17 6.37
C ARG A 112 20.60 -0.14 5.32
N MET A 113 20.69 1.16 5.66
CA MET A 113 20.30 2.24 4.74
C MET A 113 21.04 2.19 3.40
N ASP A 114 22.33 1.83 3.44
CA ASP A 114 23.15 1.65 2.24
C ASP A 114 22.61 0.51 1.34
N GLN A 115 22.03 -0.53 1.93
CA GLN A 115 21.43 -1.65 1.18
C GLN A 115 20.08 -1.24 0.59
N LEU A 116 19.26 -0.48 1.33
CA LEU A 116 18.00 0.06 0.82
C LEU A 116 18.20 0.99 -0.38
N LEU A 117 19.21 1.87 -0.30
CA LEU A 117 19.54 2.78 -1.40
C LEU A 117 20.02 1.98 -2.63
N ASN A 118 20.88 0.99 -2.43
CA ASN A 118 21.34 0.12 -3.52
C ASN A 118 20.19 -0.68 -4.17
N LEU A 119 19.21 -1.18 -3.40
CA LEU A 119 18.03 -1.84 -3.95
C LEU A 119 17.19 -0.90 -4.83
N GLY A 120 17.00 0.35 -4.38
CA GLY A 120 16.29 1.38 -5.15
C GLY A 120 16.98 1.70 -6.48
N TRP A 121 18.26 2.05 -6.42
CA TRP A 121 18.98 2.53 -7.60
C TRP A 121 19.37 1.42 -8.56
N LYS A 122 19.72 0.23 -8.06
CA LYS A 122 20.25 -0.85 -8.88
C LYS A 122 19.18 -1.81 -9.41
N PHE A 123 18.03 -1.90 -8.73
CA PHE A 123 16.98 -2.85 -9.10
C PHE A 123 15.67 -2.17 -9.52
N LEU A 124 15.16 -1.23 -8.71
CA LEU A 124 13.86 -0.58 -9.00
C LEU A 124 13.91 0.39 -10.18
N LEU A 125 14.99 1.16 -10.36
CA LEU A 125 15.13 2.06 -11.50
C LEU A 125 15.23 1.32 -12.84
N PRO A 126 16.10 0.32 -13.03
CA PRO A 126 16.17 -0.39 -14.30
C PRO A 126 14.89 -1.14 -14.64
N ILE A 127 14.20 -1.72 -13.66
CA ILE A 127 12.99 -2.51 -13.92
C ILE A 127 11.80 -1.64 -14.32
N SER A 128 11.68 -0.44 -13.75
CA SER A 128 10.65 0.52 -14.16
C SER A 128 10.89 1.06 -15.57
N LEU A 129 12.13 1.39 -15.92
CA LEU A 129 12.51 1.78 -17.29
C LEU A 129 12.27 0.63 -18.28
N GLY A 130 12.59 -0.61 -17.90
CA GLY A 130 12.33 -1.80 -18.71
C GLY A 130 10.83 -2.01 -18.99
N ASN A 131 9.97 -1.88 -17.97
CA ASN A 131 8.51 -1.97 -18.15
C ASN A 131 7.97 -0.89 -19.09
N LEU A 132 8.49 0.33 -19.02
CA LEU A 132 8.09 1.41 -19.93
C LEU A 132 8.45 1.10 -21.39
N LEU A 133 9.70 0.69 -21.64
CA LEU A 133 10.15 0.32 -22.99
C LEU A 133 9.38 -0.88 -23.56
N LEU A 134 9.05 -1.86 -22.72
CA LEU A 134 8.27 -3.02 -23.14
C LEU A 134 6.83 -2.62 -23.50
N THR A 135 6.22 -1.73 -22.72
CA THR A 135 4.87 -1.23 -22.99
C THR A 135 4.82 -0.43 -24.30
N THR A 136 5.78 0.46 -24.55
CA THR A 136 5.85 1.25 -25.79
C THR A 136 6.13 0.36 -27.01
N SER A 137 7.02 -0.63 -26.88
CA SER A 137 7.32 -1.59 -27.95
C SER A 137 6.10 -2.45 -28.29
N SER A 138 5.36 -2.92 -27.29
CA SER A 138 4.12 -3.69 -27.49
C SER A 138 3.03 -2.86 -28.17
N GLN A 139 2.91 -1.58 -27.82
CA GLN A 139 1.95 -0.67 -28.45
C GLN A 139 2.29 -0.40 -29.91
N LEU A 140 3.58 -0.22 -30.22
CA LEU A 140 4.06 -0.07 -31.60
C LEU A 140 3.82 -1.31 -32.46
N LEU A 141 3.98 -2.51 -31.90
CA LEU A 141 3.73 -3.77 -32.62
C LEU A 141 2.24 -4.05 -32.83
N SER A 142 1.37 -3.53 -31.95
CA SER A 142 -0.09 -3.66 -32.07
C SER A 142 -0.74 -2.66 -33.04
N LEU A 143 0.06 -1.76 -33.61
CA LEU A 143 -0.36 -0.71 -34.54
C LEU A 143 -0.12 -1.17 -35.99
#